data_AF-A0A2H6FW01-F1
#
_entry.id   AF-A0A2H6FW01-F1
#
_cell.length_a   1.000
_cell.length_b   1.000
_cell.length_c   1.000
_cell.angle_alpha   90.00
_cell.angle_beta   90.00
_cell.angle_gamma   90.00
#
_symmetry.space_group_name_H-M   'P 1'
#
loop_
_entity.id
_entity.type
_entity.pdbx_description
1 polymer ?
#
loop_
_entity_poly.entity_id
_entity_poly.type
_entity_poly.pdbx_seq_one_letter_code
_entity_poly.pdbx_strand_id
1 'polypeptide(L)'
;MADDKTIEVFLNPFQLMDIDIPAVTGSDQKVTLESIIQFICTPTIGADIDSLVTRYKEINKETKKLIVAPYEQRLLDKLIWPLRHAKAGYMVGNYLGTIALCGMVSEMIAILLFEIIEFKLNNKPMTDKDQESVFGRKFEKLGQERRVEILHAYGVIDDEIKEAFNLIRTTRRRYLHLWSQDHDRLPPDSMETFFAATSIAVSVIGQNIKDGKIILNPSIVKYLQQKGVYKDSEN
;
A
#
# COMPACT_ATOMS: atom_id res chain seq x y z
N MET A 1 -53.82 -8.82 -11.77
CA MET A 1 -52.80 -9.28 -10.80
C MET A 1 -51.64 -8.33 -10.96
N ALA A 2 -51.31 -7.55 -9.92
CA ALA A 2 -50.15 -6.68 -9.97
C ALA A 2 -48.90 -7.56 -10.03
N ASP A 3 -48.02 -7.26 -10.97
CA ASP A 3 -46.78 -7.99 -11.18
C ASP A 3 -45.83 -7.56 -10.05
N ASP A 4 -45.77 -8.37 -8.98
CA ASP A 4 -44.99 -8.04 -7.79
C ASP A 4 -43.50 -8.01 -8.14
N LYS A 5 -42.91 -6.82 -8.10
CA LYS A 5 -41.48 -6.61 -8.34
C LYS A 5 -40.71 -6.87 -7.05
N THR A 6 -39.84 -7.87 -7.05
CA THR A 6 -38.95 -8.22 -5.94
C THR A 6 -37.50 -7.81 -6.25
N ILE A 7 -36.72 -7.52 -5.21
CA ILE A 7 -35.27 -7.25 -5.30
C ILE A 7 -34.54 -7.97 -4.18
N GLU A 8 -33.29 -8.38 -4.43
CA GLU A 8 -32.40 -8.90 -3.39
C GLU A 8 -31.80 -7.75 -2.58
N VAL A 9 -31.73 -7.92 -1.25
CA VAL A 9 -31.17 -6.91 -0.35
C VAL A 9 -30.22 -7.57 0.65
N PHE A 10 -29.12 -6.88 0.97
CA PHE A 10 -28.29 -7.22 2.11
C PHE A 10 -28.88 -6.61 3.37
N LEU A 11 -29.26 -7.47 4.32
CA LEU A 11 -29.72 -7.02 5.63
C LEU A 11 -28.50 -6.69 6.50
N ASN A 12 -28.56 -5.54 7.16
CA ASN A 12 -27.55 -5.09 8.12
C ASN A 12 -26.08 -5.18 7.63
N PRO A 13 -25.74 -4.61 6.45
CA PRO A 13 -24.45 -4.83 5.78
C PRO A 13 -23.22 -4.31 6.54
N PHE A 14 -23.42 -3.57 7.63
CA PHE A 14 -22.35 -3.00 8.45
C PHE A 14 -22.31 -3.54 9.88
N GLN A 15 -23.19 -4.48 10.24
CA GLN A 15 -23.30 -4.97 11.61
C GLN A 15 -22.80 -6.40 11.69
N LEU A 16 -21.97 -6.65 12.69
CA LEU A 16 -21.69 -8.00 13.16
C LEU A 16 -22.81 -8.40 14.11
N MET A 17 -23.75 -9.19 13.58
CA MET A 17 -24.90 -9.69 14.34
C MET A 17 -24.44 -10.35 15.65
N ASP A 18 -25.24 -10.20 16.71
CA ASP A 18 -24.97 -10.61 18.10
C ASP A 18 -23.91 -9.78 18.87
N ILE A 19 -23.04 -9.01 18.21
CA ILE A 19 -22.18 -8.01 18.87
C ILE A 19 -22.84 -6.63 18.88
N ASP A 20 -23.19 -6.13 17.69
CA ASP A 20 -23.65 -4.75 17.52
C ASP A 20 -25.13 -4.57 17.84
N ILE A 21 -25.91 -5.62 17.65
CA ILE A 21 -27.31 -5.71 18.08
C ILE A 21 -27.35 -6.86 19.09
N PRO A 22 -27.41 -6.58 20.40
CA PRO A 22 -27.74 -7.60 21.38
C PRO A 22 -29.07 -8.20 20.96
N ALA A 23 -29.12 -9.53 20.82
CA ALA A 23 -30.33 -10.24 20.50
C ALA A 23 -31.51 -9.67 21.30
N VAL A 24 -32.50 -9.12 20.60
CA VAL A 24 -33.77 -8.75 21.22
C VAL A 24 -34.36 -10.06 21.74
N THR A 25 -34.15 -10.31 23.03
CA THR A 25 -34.74 -11.39 23.82
C THR A 25 -34.63 -12.80 23.21
N GLY A 26 -33.56 -13.53 23.56
CA GLY A 26 -33.62 -15.00 23.62
C GLY A 26 -32.78 -15.82 22.64
N SER A 27 -31.96 -15.23 21.76
CA SER A 27 -30.94 -16.01 21.05
C SER A 27 -29.63 -16.01 21.84
N ASP A 28 -29.32 -17.15 22.44
CA ASP A 28 -28.04 -17.47 23.10
C ASP A 28 -26.91 -17.75 22.06
N GLN A 29 -27.01 -17.17 20.85
CA GLN A 29 -26.01 -17.38 19.80
C GLN A 29 -24.72 -16.65 20.17
N LYS A 30 -23.75 -17.43 20.65
CA LYS A 30 -22.38 -16.94 20.85
C LYS A 30 -21.74 -16.69 19.50
N VAL A 31 -21.18 -15.49 19.35
CA VAL A 31 -20.29 -15.13 18.24
C VAL A 31 -19.24 -16.22 18.08
N THR A 32 -19.13 -16.77 16.87
CA THR A 32 -18.13 -17.79 16.56
C THR A 32 -16.97 -17.20 15.77
N LEU A 33 -15.87 -17.94 15.65
CA LEU A 33 -14.74 -17.50 14.83
C LEU A 33 -15.14 -17.38 13.35
N GLU A 34 -16.02 -18.27 12.90
CA GLU A 34 -16.54 -18.29 11.53
C GLU A 34 -17.37 -17.04 11.23
N SER A 35 -18.21 -16.58 12.17
CA SER A 35 -19.00 -15.35 11.96
C SER A 35 -18.12 -14.11 11.87
N ILE A 36 -17.03 -14.05 12.66
CA ILE A 36 -16.03 -12.97 12.56
C ILE A 36 -15.31 -13.02 11.21
N ILE A 37 -14.87 -14.19 10.76
CA ILE A 37 -14.15 -14.33 9.48
C ILE A 37 -15.06 -13.97 8.31
N GLN A 38 -16.34 -14.38 8.35
CA GLN A 38 -17.33 -14.01 7.35
C GLN A 38 -17.56 -12.50 7.28
N PHE A 39 -17.59 -11.83 8.43
CA PHE A 39 -17.79 -10.38 8.49
C PHE A 39 -16.59 -9.58 7.96
N ILE A 40 -15.37 -9.98 8.28
CA ILE A 40 -14.16 -9.27 7.80
C ILE A 40 -13.85 -9.55 6.33
N CYS A 41 -14.28 -10.70 5.80
CA CYS A 41 -14.15 -11.00 4.38
C CYS A 41 -15.17 -10.21 3.57
N THR A 42 -14.78 -9.83 2.36
CA THR A 42 -15.75 -9.23 1.43
C THR A 42 -16.91 -10.21 1.20
N PRO A 43 -18.16 -9.75 1.11
CA PRO A 43 -19.26 -10.63 0.73
C PRO A 43 -18.99 -11.29 -0.63
N THR A 44 -19.59 -12.45 -0.90
CA THR A 44 -19.49 -13.22 -2.17
C THR A 44 -18.18 -13.95 -2.47
N ILE A 45 -17.15 -13.80 -1.62
CA ILE A 45 -15.92 -14.59 -1.73
C ILE A 45 -15.83 -15.64 -0.61
N GLY A 46 -15.07 -16.71 -0.84
CA GLY A 46 -14.85 -17.75 0.17
C GLY A 46 -14.22 -17.17 1.44
N ALA A 47 -14.90 -17.36 2.58
CA ALA A 47 -14.52 -16.86 3.90
C ALA A 47 -14.06 -17.99 4.86
N ASP A 48 -13.77 -19.17 4.34
CA ASP A 48 -13.15 -20.26 5.09
C ASP A 48 -11.61 -20.13 5.12
N ILE A 49 -10.97 -20.82 6.06
CA ILE A 49 -9.51 -20.77 6.23
C ILE A 49 -8.75 -21.18 4.97
N ASP A 50 -9.22 -22.20 4.23
CA ASP A 50 -8.54 -22.66 3.02
C ASP A 50 -8.60 -21.61 1.91
N SER A 51 -9.72 -20.90 1.79
CA SER A 51 -9.86 -19.74 0.90
C SER A 51 -8.89 -18.60 1.27
N LEU A 52 -8.75 -18.27 2.56
CA LEU A 52 -7.79 -17.26 3.03
C LEU A 52 -6.34 -17.67 2.74
N VAL A 53 -5.99 -18.94 3.00
CA VAL A 53 -4.66 -19.50 2.74
C VAL A 53 -4.36 -19.51 1.24
N THR A 54 -5.35 -19.79 0.40
CA THR A 54 -5.22 -19.76 -1.06
C THR A 54 -4.86 -18.35 -1.54
N ARG A 55 -5.63 -17.33 -1.13
CA ARG A 55 -5.32 -15.94 -1.47
C ARG A 55 -3.99 -15.46 -0.89
N TYR A 56 -3.62 -15.91 0.31
CA TYR A 56 -2.27 -15.64 0.85
C TYR A 56 -1.18 -16.22 -0.06
N LYS A 57 -1.31 -17.46 -0.50
CA LYS A 57 -0.35 -18.09 -1.41
C LYS A 57 -0.24 -17.32 -2.74
N GLU A 58 -1.35 -16.83 -3.28
CA GLU A 58 -1.39 -16.02 -4.49
C GLU A 58 -0.61 -14.71 -4.34
N ILE A 59 -0.94 -13.88 -3.35
CA ILE A 59 -0.25 -12.62 -3.11
C ILE A 59 1.19 -12.80 -2.58
N ASN A 60 1.57 -14.02 -2.18
CA ASN A 60 2.94 -14.34 -1.78
C ASN A 60 3.84 -14.79 -2.95
N LYS A 61 3.32 -14.86 -4.18
CA LYS A 61 4.09 -15.17 -5.41
C LYS A 61 5.00 -14.03 -5.87
N GLU A 62 4.93 -12.88 -5.22
CA GLU A 62 5.81 -11.75 -5.50
C GLU A 62 7.29 -12.16 -5.55
N THR A 63 8.00 -11.73 -6.59
CA THR A 63 9.44 -12.02 -6.76
C THR A 63 10.33 -11.11 -5.92
N LYS A 64 9.98 -9.82 -5.79
CA LYS A 64 10.74 -8.80 -5.05
C LYS A 64 10.19 -8.65 -3.63
N LYS A 65 10.49 -9.60 -2.74
CA LYS A 65 9.93 -9.61 -1.36
C LYS A 65 10.71 -8.72 -0.42
N LEU A 66 10.05 -7.82 0.30
CA LEU A 66 10.66 -7.13 1.44
C LEU A 66 10.84 -8.11 2.61
N ILE A 67 12.08 -8.52 2.88
CA ILE A 67 12.41 -9.50 3.92
C ILE A 67 12.69 -8.81 5.26
N VAL A 68 13.36 -7.65 5.21
CA VAL A 68 13.70 -6.85 6.38
C VAL A 68 13.47 -5.38 6.09
N ALA A 69 12.99 -4.65 7.10
CA ALA A 69 12.88 -3.20 7.07
C ALA A 69 13.61 -2.61 8.29
N PRO A 70 14.23 -1.42 8.16
CA PRO A 70 14.76 -0.69 9.31
C PRO A 70 13.68 -0.41 10.35
N TYR A 71 14.02 -0.54 11.63
CA TYR A 71 13.12 -0.20 12.74
C TYR A 71 13.13 1.32 12.99
N GLU A 72 12.60 2.07 12.03
CA GLU A 72 12.36 3.52 12.15
C GLU A 72 10.84 3.76 12.01
N GLN A 73 10.27 4.45 13.00
CA GLN A 73 8.82 4.51 13.19
C GLN A 73 8.10 5.12 11.98
N ARG A 74 8.65 6.16 11.35
CA ARG A 74 8.01 6.81 10.20
C ARG A 74 8.00 5.91 8.97
N LEU A 75 9.07 5.16 8.69
CA LEU A 75 9.11 4.14 7.65
C LEU A 75 8.09 3.03 7.92
N LEU A 76 8.02 2.55 9.17
CA LEU A 76 7.07 1.53 9.57
C LEU A 76 5.61 1.99 9.36
N ASP A 77 5.26 3.16 9.87
CA ASP A 77 3.88 3.67 9.83
C ASP A 77 3.44 4.13 8.43
N LYS A 78 4.35 4.66 7.62
CA LYS A 78 4.01 5.20 6.30
C LYS A 78 4.18 4.21 5.17
N LEU A 79 5.03 3.19 5.32
CA LEU A 79 5.34 2.23 4.25
C LEU A 79 5.01 0.79 4.66
N ILE A 80 5.61 0.30 5.75
CA ILE A 80 5.64 -1.15 6.03
C ILE A 80 4.31 -1.67 6.53
N TRP A 81 3.72 -1.04 7.55
CA TRP A 81 2.41 -1.44 8.07
C TRP A 81 1.29 -1.28 7.04
N PRO A 82 1.23 -0.19 6.27
CA PRO A 82 0.29 -0.09 5.17
C PRO A 82 0.42 -1.21 4.13
N LEU A 83 1.64 -1.60 3.71
CA LEU A 83 1.82 -2.73 2.79
C LEU A 83 1.42 -4.06 3.43
N ARG A 84 1.74 -4.28 4.71
CA ARG A 84 1.27 -5.44 5.46
C ARG A 84 -0.26 -5.51 5.48
N HIS A 85 -0.92 -4.38 5.70
CA HIS A 85 -2.38 -4.28 5.68
C HIS A 85 -2.97 -4.43 4.28
N ALA A 86 -2.29 -3.95 3.23
CA ALA A 86 -2.69 -4.21 1.85
C ALA A 86 -2.67 -5.71 1.55
N LYS A 87 -1.62 -6.42 1.97
CA LYS A 87 -1.53 -7.87 1.84
C LYS A 87 -2.65 -8.59 2.60
N ALA A 88 -2.92 -8.18 3.84
CA ALA A 88 -4.04 -8.71 4.62
C ALA A 88 -5.41 -8.40 3.98
N GLY A 89 -5.57 -7.20 3.42
CA GLY A 89 -6.75 -6.78 2.67
C GLY A 89 -7.03 -7.72 1.51
N TYR A 90 -6.02 -8.09 0.74
CA TYR A 90 -6.15 -9.07 -0.34
C TYR A 90 -6.57 -10.45 0.19
N MET A 91 -6.00 -10.90 1.32
CA MET A 91 -6.36 -12.19 1.92
C MET A 91 -7.84 -12.28 2.31
N VAL A 92 -8.44 -11.18 2.77
CA VAL A 92 -9.87 -11.08 3.08
C VAL A 92 -10.70 -10.58 1.88
N GLY A 93 -10.07 -10.53 0.70
CA GLY A 93 -10.61 -10.08 -0.59
C GLY A 93 -11.11 -8.64 -0.64
N ASN A 94 -10.67 -7.79 0.29
CA ASN A 94 -10.76 -6.35 0.19
C ASN A 94 -9.73 -5.82 -0.83
N TYR A 95 -9.97 -6.11 -2.10
CA TYR A 95 -9.09 -5.77 -3.21
C TYR A 95 -9.02 -4.25 -3.45
N LEU A 96 -10.14 -3.53 -3.26
CA LEU A 96 -10.15 -2.05 -3.34
C LEU A 96 -9.29 -1.44 -2.23
N GLY A 97 -9.40 -1.94 -1.00
CA GLY A 97 -8.56 -1.52 0.12
C GLY A 97 -7.08 -1.80 -0.13
N THR A 98 -6.77 -2.94 -0.77
CA THR A 98 -5.41 -3.28 -1.21
C THR A 98 -4.85 -2.23 -2.18
N ILE A 99 -5.61 -1.89 -3.23
CA ILE A 99 -5.21 -0.87 -4.22
C ILE A 99 -5.06 0.51 -3.56
N ALA A 100 -5.98 0.88 -2.67
CA ALA A 100 -5.96 2.16 -1.99
C ALA A 100 -4.71 2.32 -1.11
N LEU A 101 -4.38 1.30 -0.30
CA LEU A 101 -3.19 1.30 0.56
C LEU A 101 -1.90 1.33 -0.27
N CYS A 102 -1.83 0.55 -1.35
CA CYS A 102 -0.67 0.58 -2.27
C CYS A 102 -0.50 1.96 -2.92
N GLY A 103 -1.62 2.59 -3.32
CA GLY A 103 -1.64 3.97 -3.81
C GLY A 103 -1.07 4.95 -2.79
N MET A 104 -1.53 4.89 -1.54
CA MET A 104 -1.01 5.74 -0.47
C MET A 104 0.48 5.52 -0.21
N VAL A 105 0.92 4.27 -0.14
CA VAL A 105 2.35 3.93 0.03
C VAL A 105 3.18 4.50 -1.11
N SER A 106 2.71 4.39 -2.36
CA SER A 106 3.44 4.95 -3.51
C SER A 106 3.63 6.48 -3.39
N GLU A 107 2.63 7.20 -2.90
CA GLU A 107 2.76 8.65 -2.65
C GLU A 107 3.79 8.94 -1.55
N MET A 108 3.78 8.15 -0.46
CA MET A 108 4.74 8.29 0.64
C MET A 108 6.17 7.97 0.20
N ILE A 109 6.36 6.95 -0.65
CA ILE A 109 7.69 6.61 -1.17
C ILE A 109 8.24 7.72 -2.06
N ALA A 110 7.42 8.31 -2.93
CA ALA A 110 7.86 9.43 -3.76
C ALA A 110 8.34 10.63 -2.91
N ILE A 111 7.65 10.91 -1.81
CA ILE A 111 8.07 11.95 -0.85
C ILE A 111 9.36 11.55 -0.13
N LEU A 112 9.48 10.30 0.32
CA LEU A 112 10.70 9.80 0.97
C LEU A 112 11.91 9.90 0.04
N LEU A 113 11.77 9.48 -1.22
CA LEU A 113 12.85 9.57 -2.21
C LEU A 113 13.36 11.00 -2.39
N PHE A 114 12.45 11.97 -2.41
CA PHE A 114 12.81 13.38 -2.47
C PHE A 114 13.54 13.85 -1.20
N GLU A 115 13.10 13.40 -0.01
CA GLU A 115 13.73 13.71 1.29
C GLU A 115 15.16 13.15 1.37
N ILE A 116 15.38 11.88 0.97
CA ILE A 116 16.66 11.19 1.19
C ILE A 116 17.76 11.54 0.17
N ILE A 117 17.41 12.06 -1.00
CA ILE A 117 18.38 12.39 -2.06
C ILE A 117 18.91 13.82 -1.91
N GLU A 118 18.31 14.64 -1.06
CA GLU A 118 18.71 16.03 -0.79
C GLU A 118 18.87 16.83 -2.09
N PHE A 119 17.80 16.95 -2.88
CA PHE A 119 17.77 17.70 -4.14
C PHE A 119 18.49 19.06 -4.01
N LYS A 120 19.42 19.36 -4.92
CA LYS A 120 20.26 20.56 -4.88
C LYS A 120 20.01 21.48 -6.05
N LEU A 121 20.02 22.78 -5.77
CA LEU A 121 20.07 23.85 -6.76
C LEU A 121 21.37 24.65 -6.51
N ASN A 122 22.23 24.77 -7.52
CA ASN A 122 23.55 25.40 -7.39
C ASN A 122 24.38 24.83 -6.21
N ASN A 123 24.44 23.50 -6.10
CA ASN A 123 25.11 22.75 -5.03
C ASN A 123 24.61 22.98 -3.60
N LYS A 124 23.50 23.70 -3.41
CA LYS A 124 22.85 23.88 -2.10
C LYS A 124 21.55 23.07 -2.05
N PRO A 125 21.18 22.47 -0.91
CA PRO A 125 19.86 21.84 -0.76
C PRO A 125 18.75 22.82 -1.12
N MET A 126 17.79 22.37 -1.91
CA MET A 126 16.66 23.19 -2.34
C MET A 126 15.81 23.60 -1.14
N THR A 127 15.58 24.90 -0.98
CA THR A 127 14.60 25.43 -0.04
C THR A 127 13.19 25.28 -0.58
N ASP A 128 12.18 25.47 0.28
CA ASP A 128 10.77 25.51 -0.16
C ASP A 128 10.52 26.56 -1.24
N LYS A 129 11.21 27.72 -1.17
CA LYS A 129 11.12 28.78 -2.19
C LYS A 129 11.74 28.34 -3.52
N ASP A 130 12.85 27.60 -3.48
CA ASP A 130 13.45 27.03 -4.69
C ASP A 130 12.51 26.00 -5.32
N GLN A 131 11.89 25.14 -4.51
CA GLN A 131 10.91 24.16 -5.00
C GLN A 131 9.70 24.84 -5.63
N GLU A 132 9.15 25.87 -5.00
CA GLU A 132 8.04 26.65 -5.56
C GLU A 132 8.43 27.34 -6.87
N SER A 133 9.66 27.84 -6.97
CA SER A 133 10.16 28.50 -8.19
C SER A 133 10.40 27.52 -9.34
N VAL A 134 10.92 26.32 -9.06
CA VAL A 134 11.29 25.33 -10.08
C VAL A 134 10.11 24.42 -10.44
N PHE A 135 9.31 24.00 -9.46
CA PHE A 135 8.22 23.04 -9.63
C PHE A 135 6.83 23.70 -9.64
N GLY A 136 6.74 24.99 -9.34
CA GLY A 136 5.49 25.75 -9.22
C GLY A 136 4.82 25.63 -7.85
N ARG A 137 5.16 24.61 -7.05
CA ARG A 137 4.71 24.36 -5.66
C ARG A 137 5.76 23.54 -4.92
N LYS A 138 5.68 23.47 -3.59
CA LYS A 138 6.47 22.51 -2.79
C LYS A 138 6.26 21.08 -3.30
N PHE A 139 7.30 20.26 -3.31
CA PHE A 139 7.26 18.90 -3.86
C PHE A 139 6.15 18.04 -3.23
N GLU A 140 6.01 18.12 -1.92
CA GLU A 140 4.96 17.43 -1.16
C GLU A 140 3.54 17.91 -1.51
N LYS A 141 3.37 19.06 -2.17
CA LYS A 141 2.06 19.57 -2.62
C LYS A 141 1.77 19.28 -4.10
N LEU A 142 2.67 18.61 -4.80
CA LEU A 142 2.46 18.15 -6.17
C LEU A 142 1.59 16.88 -6.20
N GLY A 143 0.90 16.64 -7.32
CA GLY A 143 0.24 15.35 -7.55
C GLY A 143 1.25 14.24 -7.85
N GLN A 144 0.85 12.98 -7.68
CA GLN A 144 1.70 11.80 -7.88
C GLN A 144 2.46 11.82 -9.20
N GLU A 145 1.75 12.06 -10.30
CA GLU A 145 2.31 12.07 -11.65
C GLU A 145 3.48 13.05 -11.76
N ARG A 146 3.31 14.28 -11.27
CA ARG A 146 4.37 15.29 -11.31
C ARG A 146 5.55 14.92 -10.41
N ARG A 147 5.30 14.33 -9.23
CA ARG A 147 6.39 13.86 -8.35
C ARG A 147 7.24 12.79 -9.04
N VAL A 148 6.59 11.79 -9.65
CA VAL A 148 7.26 10.68 -10.36
C VAL A 148 8.07 11.20 -11.54
N GLU A 149 7.52 12.12 -12.34
CA GLU A 149 8.25 12.74 -13.45
C GLU A 149 9.49 13.51 -12.99
N ILE A 150 9.42 14.24 -11.87
CA ILE A 150 10.58 14.94 -11.31
C ILE A 150 11.64 13.94 -10.84
N LEU A 151 11.25 12.90 -10.09
CA LEU A 151 12.19 11.88 -9.61
C LEU A 151 12.91 11.20 -10.80
N HIS A 152 12.16 10.84 -11.83
CA HIS A 152 12.71 10.21 -13.04
C HIS A 152 13.65 11.14 -13.80
N ALA A 153 13.25 12.40 -14.04
CA ALA A 153 14.07 13.39 -14.75
C ALA A 153 15.41 13.68 -14.05
N TYR A 154 15.45 13.55 -12.72
CA TYR A 154 16.68 13.71 -11.92
C TYR A 154 17.47 12.40 -11.75
N GLY A 155 17.05 11.31 -12.40
CA GLY A 155 17.73 10.00 -12.33
C GLY A 155 17.62 9.33 -10.95
N VAL A 156 16.65 9.73 -10.14
CA VAL A 156 16.39 9.12 -8.82
C VAL A 156 15.77 7.74 -8.96
N ILE A 157 14.88 7.61 -9.95
CA ILE A 157 14.23 6.36 -10.31
C ILE A 157 14.49 6.08 -11.79
N ASP A 158 14.56 4.80 -12.14
CA ASP A 158 14.65 4.35 -13.52
C ASP A 158 13.25 4.18 -14.15
N ASP A 159 13.22 3.74 -15.42
CA ASP A 159 11.99 3.49 -16.16
C ASP A 159 11.15 2.37 -15.51
N GLU A 160 11.78 1.33 -14.95
CA GLU A 160 11.06 0.21 -14.32
C GLU A 160 10.26 0.71 -13.10
N ILE A 161 10.88 1.50 -12.24
CA ILE A 161 10.24 2.07 -11.06
C ILE A 161 9.20 3.12 -11.43
N LYS A 162 9.44 3.93 -12.48
CA LYS A 162 8.45 4.86 -13.02
C LYS A 162 7.20 4.14 -13.51
N GLU A 163 7.36 3.05 -14.26
CA GLU A 163 6.22 2.26 -14.74
C GLU A 163 5.45 1.59 -13.60
N ALA A 164 6.14 1.12 -12.56
CA ALA A 164 5.48 0.63 -11.35
C ALA A 164 4.62 1.71 -10.67
N PHE A 165 5.11 2.95 -10.55
CA PHE A 165 4.31 4.07 -10.05
C PHE A 165 3.09 4.35 -10.92
N ASN A 166 3.28 4.34 -12.25
CA ASN A 166 2.21 4.58 -13.21
C ASN A 166 1.14 3.49 -13.16
N LEU A 167 1.52 2.21 -13.02
CA LEU A 167 0.58 1.10 -12.85
C LEU A 167 -0.32 1.31 -11.62
N ILE A 168 0.28 1.64 -10.47
CA ILE A 168 -0.48 1.88 -9.23
C ILE A 168 -1.44 3.05 -9.42
N ARG A 169 -0.96 4.19 -9.95
CA ARG A 169 -1.75 5.40 -10.16
C ARG A 169 -2.94 5.16 -11.10
N THR A 170 -2.69 4.51 -12.23
CA THR A 170 -3.72 4.26 -13.26
C THR A 170 -4.76 3.27 -12.74
N THR A 171 -4.34 2.21 -12.06
CA THR A 171 -5.24 1.22 -11.43
C THR A 171 -6.09 1.87 -10.35
N ARG A 172 -5.47 2.68 -9.46
CA ARG A 172 -6.19 3.44 -8.42
C ARG A 172 -7.25 4.36 -9.03
N ARG A 173 -6.89 5.10 -10.09
CA ARG A 173 -7.83 5.97 -10.79
C ARG A 173 -9.00 5.20 -11.38
N ARG A 174 -8.72 4.05 -11.98
CA ARG A 174 -9.72 3.19 -12.61
C ARG A 174 -10.79 2.76 -11.60
N TYR A 175 -10.39 2.22 -10.45
CA TYR A 175 -11.32 1.63 -9.49
C TYR A 175 -11.84 2.58 -8.41
N LEU A 176 -11.08 3.62 -8.02
CA LEU A 176 -11.47 4.52 -6.92
C LEU A 176 -12.01 5.88 -7.38
N HIS A 177 -11.91 6.19 -8.68
CA HIS A 177 -12.34 7.49 -9.20
C HIS A 177 -13.36 7.41 -10.35
N LEU A 178 -13.59 6.23 -10.94
CA LEU A 178 -14.56 6.05 -12.03
C LEU A 178 -15.68 5.12 -11.58
N TRP A 179 -16.90 5.65 -11.46
CA TRP A 179 -18.09 4.86 -11.09
C TRP A 179 -18.46 3.79 -12.13
N SER A 180 -18.19 4.05 -13.40
CA SER A 180 -18.57 3.18 -14.52
C SER A 180 -17.66 1.95 -14.70
N GLN A 181 -16.65 1.79 -13.84
CA GLN A 181 -15.66 0.74 -14.01
C GLN A 181 -16.19 -0.60 -13.47
N ASP A 182 -16.09 -1.65 -14.29
CA ASP A 182 -16.35 -3.02 -13.86
C ASP A 182 -15.25 -3.56 -12.93
N HIS A 183 -15.63 -4.40 -11.97
CA HIS A 183 -14.78 -5.06 -10.98
C HIS A 183 -14.35 -6.48 -11.38
N ASP A 184 -14.66 -6.97 -12.58
CA ASP A 184 -14.23 -8.29 -13.08
C ASP A 184 -12.71 -8.56 -12.94
N ARG A 185 -11.90 -7.52 -13.16
CA ARG A 185 -10.43 -7.57 -13.10
C ARG A 185 -9.85 -7.14 -11.75
N LEU A 186 -10.70 -6.84 -10.77
CA LEU A 186 -10.30 -6.26 -9.50
C LEU A 186 -9.32 -7.15 -8.70
N PRO A 187 -9.53 -8.48 -8.57
CA PRO A 187 -8.58 -9.34 -7.88
C PRO A 187 -7.17 -9.34 -8.50
N PRO A 188 -6.96 -9.67 -9.80
CA PRO A 188 -5.61 -9.66 -10.38
C PRO A 188 -4.99 -8.27 -10.39
N ASP A 189 -5.76 -7.21 -10.69
CA ASP A 189 -5.22 -5.85 -10.70
C ASP A 189 -4.76 -5.40 -9.31
N SER A 190 -5.45 -5.81 -8.24
CA SER A 190 -5.03 -5.53 -6.86
C SER A 190 -3.72 -6.24 -6.48
N MET A 191 -3.52 -7.46 -6.97
CA MET A 191 -2.28 -8.23 -6.78
C MET A 191 -1.11 -7.58 -7.54
N GLU A 192 -1.31 -7.23 -8.82
CA GLU A 192 -0.31 -6.53 -9.63
C GLU A 192 0.07 -5.18 -9.00
N THR A 193 -0.91 -4.45 -8.47
CA THR A 193 -0.69 -3.19 -7.74
C THR A 193 0.14 -3.41 -6.47
N PHE A 194 -0.14 -4.49 -5.72
CA PHE A 194 0.64 -4.84 -4.53
C PHE A 194 2.09 -5.20 -4.88
N PHE A 195 2.32 -5.99 -5.93
CA PHE A 195 3.66 -6.34 -6.39
C PHE A 195 4.45 -5.10 -6.85
N ALA A 196 3.80 -4.18 -7.55
CA ALA A 196 4.42 -2.91 -7.93
C ALA A 196 4.81 -2.09 -6.70
N ALA A 197 3.91 -1.94 -5.73
CA ALA A 197 4.16 -1.14 -4.53
C ALA A 197 5.30 -1.69 -3.69
N THR A 198 5.34 -3.02 -3.52
CA THR A 198 6.41 -3.69 -2.77
C THR A 198 7.72 -3.67 -3.56
N SER A 199 7.72 -3.86 -4.89
CA SER A 199 8.90 -3.67 -5.75
C SER A 199 9.54 -2.28 -5.56
N ILE A 200 8.72 -1.22 -5.57
CA ILE A 200 9.19 0.15 -5.32
C ILE A 200 9.78 0.24 -3.90
N ALA A 201 9.06 -0.23 -2.88
CA ALA A 201 9.53 -0.17 -1.49
C ALA A 201 10.88 -0.89 -1.30
N VAL A 202 11.03 -2.06 -1.92
CA VAL A 202 12.28 -2.85 -1.93
C VAL A 202 13.42 -2.09 -2.61
N SER A 203 13.15 -1.45 -3.75
CA SER A 203 14.15 -0.66 -4.47
C SER A 203 14.64 0.54 -3.64
N VAL A 204 13.73 1.20 -2.92
CA VAL A 204 14.06 2.36 -2.10
C VAL A 204 14.82 1.97 -0.84
N ILE A 205 14.34 0.96 -0.11
CA ILE A 205 15.00 0.50 1.13
C ILE A 205 16.37 -0.08 0.82
N GLY A 206 16.50 -0.81 -0.31
CA GLY A 206 17.68 -1.62 -0.62
C GLY A 206 17.78 -2.77 0.36
N GLN A 207 17.75 -4.01 -0.12
CA GLN A 207 17.76 -5.17 0.76
C GLN A 207 18.46 -6.33 0.09
N ASN A 208 19.73 -6.12 -0.23
CA ASN A 208 20.60 -7.19 -0.66
C ASN A 208 21.21 -7.88 0.56
N ILE A 209 21.50 -9.17 0.46
CA ILE A 209 22.20 -9.91 1.51
C ILE A 209 23.59 -10.25 0.99
N LYS A 210 24.62 -9.78 1.69
CA LYS A 210 26.02 -10.11 1.38
C LYS A 210 26.73 -10.47 2.67
N ASP A 211 27.37 -11.63 2.68
CA ASP A 211 28.12 -12.15 3.84
C ASP A 211 27.29 -12.17 5.14
N GLY A 212 26.00 -12.53 5.04
CA GLY A 212 25.06 -12.57 6.16
C GLY A 212 24.59 -11.19 6.67
N LYS A 213 25.01 -10.10 6.03
CA LYS A 213 24.60 -8.73 6.36
C LYS A 213 23.61 -8.19 5.34
N ILE A 214 22.70 -7.34 5.83
CA ILE A 214 21.77 -6.62 4.97
C ILE A 214 22.47 -5.37 4.45
N ILE A 215 22.48 -5.22 3.14
CA ILE A 215 22.93 -4.02 2.45
C ILE A 215 21.69 -3.19 2.14
N LEU A 216 21.60 -2.06 2.84
CA LEU A 216 20.62 -1.01 2.59
C LEU A 216 21.07 -0.08 1.47
N ASN A 217 20.12 0.63 0.86
CA ASN A 217 20.41 1.72 -0.04
C ASN A 217 21.21 2.81 0.72
N PRO A 218 22.35 3.31 0.19
CA PRO A 218 23.16 4.32 0.86
C PRO A 218 22.40 5.57 1.29
N SER A 219 21.43 6.02 0.49
CA SER A 219 20.58 7.18 0.82
C SER A 219 19.70 6.90 2.04
N ILE A 220 19.23 5.65 2.19
CA ILE A 220 18.48 5.22 3.38
C ILE A 220 19.41 5.10 4.59
N VAL A 221 20.63 4.61 4.44
CA VAL A 221 21.60 4.58 5.55
C VAL A 221 21.84 5.99 6.08
N LYS A 222 22.11 6.95 5.20
CA LYS A 222 22.29 8.36 5.58
C LYS A 222 21.05 8.92 6.28
N TYR A 223 19.86 8.62 5.77
CA TYR A 223 18.61 8.98 6.42
C TYR A 223 18.50 8.41 7.84
N LEU A 224 18.79 7.10 8.02
CA LEU A 224 18.74 6.45 9.33
C LEU A 224 19.80 6.97 10.31
N GLN A 225 20.98 7.35 9.82
CA GLN A 225 22.01 8.03 10.60
C GLN A 225 21.51 9.38 11.11
N GLN A 226 20.90 10.19 10.24
CA GLN A 226 20.30 11.48 10.62
C GLN A 226 19.17 11.33 11.66
N LYS A 227 18.43 10.21 11.62
CA LYS A 227 17.40 9.88 12.63
C LYS A 227 17.97 9.25 13.91
N GLY A 228 19.27 8.99 13.99
CA GLY A 228 19.92 8.36 15.14
C GLY A 228 19.59 6.88 15.33
N VAL A 229 18.98 6.24 14.33
CA VAL A 229 18.59 4.81 14.36
C VAL A 229 19.74 3.93 13.91
N TYR A 230 20.64 4.46 13.08
CA TYR A 230 21.86 3.78 12.67
C TYR A 230 23.07 4.46 13.32
N LYS A 231 23.84 3.70 14.09
CA LYS A 231 25.15 4.10 14.61
C LYS A 231 26.19 3.24 13.92
N ASP A 232 27.25 3.87 13.42
CA ASP A 232 28.42 3.11 13.00
C ASP A 232 28.88 2.30 14.22
N SER A 233 29.05 1.00 14.03
CA SER A 233 29.67 0.16 15.06
C SER A 233 31.05 0.77 15.31
N GLU A 234 31.29 1.24 16.54
CA GLU A 234 32.59 1.77 16.93
C GLU A 234 33.69 0.79 16.50
N ASN A 235 34.74 1.31 15.85
CA ASN A 235 35.98 0.58 15.58
C ASN A 235 36.64 0.15 16.89
#